data_AF-A0A497NVI4-F1
#
_entry.id   AF-A0A497NVI4-F1
#
_cell.length_a   1.000
_cell.length_b   1.000
_cell.length_c   1.000
_cell.angle_alpha   90.00
_cell.angle_beta   90.00
_cell.angle_gamma   90.00
#
_symmetry.space_group_name_H-M   'P 1'
#
loop_
_entity.id
_entity.type
_entity.pdbx_description
1 polymer ?
#
loop_
_entity_poly.entity_id
_entity_poly.type
_entity_poly.pdbx_seq_one_letter_code
_entity_poly.pdbx_strand_id
1 'polypeptide(L)'
;MPKISHVREEVWDEATREFRFKSLPTVPDIELSILRNNLSVASGGATTLGSLEIPIGSVLRVTLLRYLTNDSRGAIFAVVQNSGTIDHLYLPSPGETLVTESKEKPIYVLEGTVELQLLALLGSISTGTIYGMTLHGYYSKQESLNQIT
;
A
#
# COMPACT_ATOMS: atom_id res chain seq x y z
N MET A 1 -38.26 4.84 -20.19
CA MET A 1 -37.11 4.62 -19.28
C MET A 1 -36.34 5.92 -19.17
N PRO A 2 -36.07 6.45 -17.97
CA PRO A 2 -35.21 7.63 -17.82
C PRO A 2 -33.80 7.30 -18.33
N LYS A 3 -33.21 8.23 -19.08
CA LYS A 3 -31.86 8.12 -19.63
C LYS A 3 -30.88 8.45 -18.49
N ILE A 4 -30.30 7.42 -17.87
CA ILE A 4 -29.30 7.60 -16.82
C ILE A 4 -27.97 7.93 -17.50
N SER A 5 -27.55 9.19 -17.44
CA SER A 5 -26.19 9.60 -17.84
C SER A 5 -25.25 9.40 -16.65
N HIS A 6 -24.39 8.39 -16.72
CA HIS A 6 -23.28 8.26 -15.78
C HIS A 6 -22.20 9.27 -16.13
N VAL A 7 -22.27 10.46 -15.55
CA VAL A 7 -21.15 11.40 -15.57
C VAL A 7 -20.19 10.98 -14.46
N ARG A 8 -19.00 10.50 -14.81
CA ARG A 8 -17.96 10.20 -13.84
C ARG A 8 -17.18 11.49 -13.58
N GLU A 9 -17.17 11.94 -12.34
CA GLU A 9 -16.41 13.11 -11.91
C GLU A 9 -14.91 12.83 -12.06
N GLU A 10 -14.16 13.76 -12.65
CA GLU A 10 -12.71 13.72 -12.77
C GLU A 10 -12.09 14.66 -11.74
N VAL A 11 -11.00 14.22 -11.12
CA VAL A 11 -10.19 14.99 -10.18
C VAL A 11 -8.78 15.14 -10.72
N TRP A 12 -8.19 16.29 -10.50
CA TRP A 12 -6.78 16.52 -10.80
C TRP A 12 -5.92 15.77 -9.78
N ASP A 13 -5.07 14.87 -10.27
CA ASP A 13 -4.14 14.09 -9.45
C ASP A 13 -2.77 14.77 -9.52
N GLU A 14 -2.35 15.45 -8.44
CA GLU A 14 -1.09 16.21 -8.42
C GLU A 14 0.16 15.35 -8.58
N ALA A 15 0.12 14.10 -8.11
CA ALA A 15 1.27 13.20 -8.16
C ALA A 15 1.53 12.70 -9.59
N THR A 16 0.46 12.44 -10.34
CA THR A 16 0.55 11.99 -11.74
C THR A 16 0.41 13.11 -12.77
N ARG A 17 -0.03 14.31 -12.35
CA ARG A 17 -0.32 15.49 -13.20
C ARG A 17 -1.33 15.21 -14.31
N GLU A 18 -2.35 14.40 -14.01
CA GLU A 18 -3.40 14.02 -14.94
C GLU A 18 -4.79 14.10 -14.31
N PHE A 19 -5.83 14.26 -15.14
CA PHE A 19 -7.22 14.07 -14.70
C PHE A 19 -7.53 12.59 -14.56
N ARG A 20 -8.10 12.21 -13.41
CA ARG A 20 -8.44 10.83 -13.07
C ARG A 20 -9.88 10.75 -12.61
N PHE A 21 -10.59 9.67 -12.96
CA PHE A 21 -11.93 9.45 -12.41
C PHE A 21 -11.88 9.34 -10.89
N LYS A 22 -12.66 10.17 -10.22
CA LYS A 22 -12.90 10.13 -8.77
C LYS A 22 -13.46 8.77 -8.35
N SER A 23 -14.30 8.18 -9.20
CA SER A 23 -14.75 6.81 -9.04
C SER A 23 -13.68 5.83 -9.55
N LEU A 24 -12.97 5.18 -8.64
CA LEU A 24 -12.16 4.02 -8.99
C LEU A 24 -13.06 2.85 -9.45
N PRO A 25 -12.59 1.99 -10.37
CA PRO A 25 -13.24 0.73 -10.67
C PRO A 25 -13.54 -0.08 -9.39
N THR A 26 -14.51 -0.97 -9.44
CA THR A 26 -14.84 -1.84 -8.30
C THR A 26 -13.79 -2.93 -8.07
N VAL A 27 -13.05 -3.32 -9.11
CA VAL A 27 -11.98 -4.32 -9.05
C VAL A 27 -10.65 -3.60 -9.12
N PRO A 28 -9.74 -3.79 -8.15
CA PRO A 28 -8.40 -3.23 -8.19
C PRO A 28 -7.52 -3.92 -9.22
N ASP A 29 -6.51 -3.21 -9.72
CA ASP A 29 -5.53 -3.78 -10.66
C ASP A 29 -4.54 -4.72 -9.94
N ILE A 30 -4.29 -4.44 -8.65
CA ILE A 30 -3.51 -5.31 -7.76
C ILE A 30 -4.31 -5.62 -6.50
N GLU A 31 -4.30 -6.90 -6.15
CA GLU A 31 -4.63 -7.41 -4.82
C GLU A 31 -3.45 -8.22 -4.30
N LEU A 32 -2.90 -7.80 -3.17
CA LEU A 32 -1.88 -8.56 -2.44
C LEU A 32 -2.45 -8.92 -1.08
N SER A 33 -2.49 -10.22 -0.77
CA SER A 33 -2.88 -10.71 0.55
C SER A 33 -1.77 -11.60 1.09
N ILE A 34 -1.22 -11.22 2.24
CA ILE A 34 -0.10 -11.89 2.89
C ILE A 34 -0.52 -12.27 4.30
N LEU A 35 -0.19 -13.48 4.70
CA LEU A 35 -0.30 -13.94 6.08
C LEU A 35 0.95 -14.76 6.41
N ARG A 36 1.69 -14.36 7.45
CA ARG A 36 2.88 -15.06 7.92
C ARG A 36 2.83 -15.27 9.43
N ASN A 37 3.31 -16.43 9.85
CA ASN A 37 3.47 -16.79 11.26
C ASN A 37 4.84 -17.43 11.57
N ASN A 38 5.72 -17.47 10.56
CA ASN A 38 7.02 -18.13 10.61
C ASN A 38 8.19 -17.14 10.75
N LEU A 39 7.91 -15.88 11.04
CA LEU A 39 8.92 -14.84 11.16
C LEU A 39 9.65 -14.94 12.51
N SER A 40 10.93 -14.58 12.52
CA SER A 40 11.72 -14.42 13.72
C SER A 40 12.69 -13.26 13.49
N VAL A 41 12.50 -12.15 14.21
CA VAL A 41 13.25 -10.91 14.00
C VAL A 41 13.68 -10.36 15.35
N ALA A 42 14.97 -10.09 15.51
CA ALA A 42 15.49 -9.46 16.71
C ALA A 42 14.94 -8.04 16.88
N SER A 43 14.88 -7.55 18.12
CA SER A 43 14.44 -6.18 18.41
C SER A 43 15.29 -5.17 17.63
N GLY A 44 14.63 -4.19 17.00
CA GLY A 44 15.28 -3.20 16.13
C GLY A 44 15.57 -3.68 14.70
N GLY A 45 15.31 -4.96 14.39
CA GLY A 45 15.43 -5.49 13.03
C GLY A 45 14.20 -5.23 12.16
N ALA A 46 14.30 -5.60 10.88
CA ALA A 46 13.22 -5.56 9.92
C ALA A 46 13.17 -6.86 9.11
N THR A 47 11.99 -7.20 8.57
CA THR A 47 11.84 -8.33 7.64
C THR A 47 10.78 -8.04 6.59
N THR A 48 11.00 -8.51 5.37
CA THR A 48 10.04 -8.34 4.27
C THR A 48 8.89 -9.33 4.43
N LEU A 49 7.66 -8.81 4.57
CA LEU A 49 6.44 -9.62 4.56
C LEU A 49 6.07 -10.04 3.15
N GLY A 50 6.24 -9.12 2.20
CA GLY A 50 6.12 -9.39 0.77
C GLY A 50 6.53 -8.18 -0.06
N SER A 51 6.51 -8.37 -1.37
CA SER A 51 6.95 -7.36 -2.33
C SER A 51 6.03 -7.31 -3.54
N LEU A 52 6.07 -6.18 -4.23
CA LEU A 52 5.38 -5.92 -5.49
C LEU A 52 6.37 -5.33 -6.49
N GLU A 53 6.27 -5.77 -7.73
CA GLU A 53 6.99 -5.18 -8.87
C GLU A 53 6.06 -4.18 -9.54
N ILE A 54 6.43 -2.90 -9.57
CA ILE A 54 5.69 -1.85 -10.26
C ILE A 54 6.30 -1.70 -11.67
N PRO A 55 5.53 -1.97 -12.74
CA PRO A 55 6.02 -1.89 -14.11
C PRO A 55 6.59 -0.52 -14.45
N ILE A 56 7.58 -0.52 -15.34
CA ILE A 56 8.18 0.70 -15.89
C ILE A 56 7.10 1.58 -16.54
N GLY A 57 7.17 2.88 -16.30
CA GLY A 57 6.22 3.87 -16.79
C GLY A 57 4.87 3.82 -16.10
N SER A 58 4.80 3.27 -14.88
CA SER A 58 3.57 3.23 -14.09
C SER A 58 3.76 3.73 -12.67
N VAL A 59 2.67 4.24 -12.11
CA VAL A 59 2.53 4.63 -10.71
C VAL A 59 1.39 3.79 -10.13
N LEU A 60 1.65 3.07 -9.03
CA LEU A 60 0.62 2.37 -8.29
C LEU A 60 0.02 3.31 -7.24
N ARG A 61 -1.30 3.47 -7.28
CA ARG A 61 -2.07 4.16 -6.25
C ARG A 61 -2.65 3.13 -5.30
N VAL A 62 -2.06 3.01 -4.12
CA VAL A 62 -2.54 2.12 -3.06
C VAL A 62 -3.69 2.82 -2.34
N THR A 63 -4.87 2.21 -2.43
CA THR A 63 -6.15 2.82 -1.99
C THR A 63 -6.87 2.01 -0.93
N LEU A 64 -6.30 0.85 -0.59
CA LEU A 64 -6.64 0.08 0.56
C LEU A 64 -5.36 -0.55 1.06
N LEU A 65 -5.05 -0.32 2.33
CA LEU A 65 -4.04 -1.09 3.03
C LEU A 65 -4.61 -1.49 4.39
N ARG A 66 -4.76 -2.80 4.56
CA ARG A 66 -5.24 -3.43 5.78
C ARG A 66 -4.13 -4.29 6.33
N TYR A 67 -4.11 -4.41 7.64
CA TYR A 67 -3.16 -5.26 8.34
C TYR A 67 -3.87 -6.02 9.46
N LEU A 68 -3.18 -7.01 10.01
CA LEU A 68 -3.66 -7.86 11.08
C LEU A 68 -2.46 -8.34 11.88
N THR A 69 -2.58 -8.39 13.21
CA THR A 69 -1.63 -9.14 14.04
C THR A 69 -2.32 -9.75 15.26
N ASN A 70 -1.77 -10.82 15.81
CA ASN A 70 -2.12 -11.30 17.15
C ASN A 70 -1.10 -10.86 18.23
N ASP A 71 -0.10 -10.05 17.87
CA ASP A 71 0.86 -9.50 18.83
C ASP A 71 0.19 -8.45 19.72
N SER A 72 0.21 -8.67 21.03
CA SER A 72 -0.35 -7.75 22.03
C SER A 72 0.21 -6.33 21.97
N ARG A 73 1.39 -6.15 21.38
CA ARG A 73 2.07 -4.86 21.30
C ARG A 73 1.66 -4.06 20.06
N GLY A 74 0.92 -4.66 19.13
CA GLY A 74 0.68 -4.08 17.81
C GLY A 74 1.82 -4.37 16.83
N ALA A 75 1.92 -3.57 15.78
CA ALA A 75 2.89 -3.78 14.70
C ALA A 75 3.20 -2.47 13.95
N ILE A 76 4.43 -2.33 13.47
CA ILE A 76 4.83 -1.22 12.60
C ILE A 76 5.26 -1.80 11.26
N PHE A 77 4.65 -1.32 10.19
CA PHE A 77 4.99 -1.66 8.82
C PHE A 77 5.64 -0.46 8.13
N ALA A 78 6.57 -0.72 7.22
CA ALA A 78 7.14 0.28 6.34
C ALA A 78 6.87 -0.10 4.88
N VAL A 79 6.46 0.88 4.08
CA VAL A 79 6.44 0.77 2.62
C VAL A 79 7.78 1.29 2.12
N VAL A 80 8.63 0.40 1.63
CA VAL A 80 9.99 0.71 1.18
C VAL A 80 10.04 0.56 -0.33
N GLN A 81 10.62 1.55 -1.01
CA GLN A 81 10.87 1.51 -2.44
C GLN A 81 12.29 1.98 -2.72
N ASN A 82 13.03 1.25 -3.54
CA ASN A 82 14.39 1.63 -3.95
C ASN A 82 15.29 2.01 -2.76
N SER A 83 15.16 1.28 -1.64
CA SER A 83 15.85 1.52 -0.36
C SER A 83 15.46 2.78 0.42
N GLY A 84 14.46 3.54 -0.04
CA GLY A 84 13.85 4.66 0.69
C GLY A 84 12.51 4.26 1.30
N THR A 85 12.21 4.76 2.50
CA THR A 85 10.88 4.57 3.10
C THR A 85 9.92 5.62 2.56
N ILE A 86 8.84 5.17 1.94
CA ILE A 86 7.74 6.02 1.46
C ILE A 86 6.82 6.37 2.62
N ASP A 87 6.45 5.38 3.42
CA ASP A 87 5.46 5.54 4.49
C ASP A 87 5.65 4.53 5.62
N HIS A 88 5.11 4.86 6.81
CA HIS A 88 5.04 3.99 7.97
C HIS A 88 3.60 3.83 8.45
N LEU A 89 3.22 2.59 8.73
CA LEU A 89 1.88 2.23 9.16
C LEU A 89 1.96 1.60 10.53
N TYR A 90 1.26 2.18 11.50
CA TYR A 90 1.30 1.73 12.88
C TYR A 90 -0.04 1.15 13.32
N LEU A 91 -0.02 -0.09 13.84
CA LEU A 91 -1.10 -0.70 14.62
C LEU A 91 -0.85 -0.48 16.10
N PRO A 92 -1.78 0.14 16.82
CA PRO A 92 -1.69 0.21 18.25
C PRO A 92 -2.11 -1.10 18.95
N SER A 93 -2.89 -2.00 18.33
CA SER A 93 -3.35 -3.22 19.02
C SER A 93 -3.58 -4.46 18.11
N PRO A 94 -3.55 -5.68 18.67
CA PRO A 94 -3.86 -6.91 17.94
C PRO A 94 -5.32 -7.01 17.50
N GLY A 95 -5.54 -7.61 16.34
CA GLY A 95 -6.87 -7.76 15.74
C GLY A 95 -7.45 -6.47 15.17
N GLU A 96 -6.77 -5.32 15.34
CA GLU A 96 -7.15 -4.10 14.68
C GLU A 96 -6.85 -4.17 13.18
N THR A 97 -7.90 -3.91 12.41
CA THR A 97 -7.74 -3.46 11.04
C THR A 97 -7.70 -1.93 11.07
N LEU A 98 -6.55 -1.33 10.82
CA LEU A 98 -6.55 0.02 10.26
C LEU A 98 -6.68 -0.17 8.76
N VAL A 99 -7.59 0.60 8.19
CA VAL A 99 -7.62 0.85 6.76
C VAL A 99 -6.83 2.13 6.59
N THR A 100 -5.55 2.03 6.26
CA THR A 100 -4.82 3.22 5.85
C THR A 100 -5.02 3.42 4.36
N GLU A 101 -5.33 4.68 4.06
CA GLU A 101 -5.36 5.31 2.74
C GLU A 101 -6.67 5.10 1.99
N SER A 102 -7.34 6.24 1.77
CA SER A 102 -8.66 6.43 1.21
C SER A 102 -8.56 6.60 -0.30
N LYS A 103 -9.66 6.43 -1.04
CA LYS A 103 -9.73 6.87 -2.45
C LYS A 103 -9.32 8.34 -2.64
N GLU A 104 -9.46 9.15 -1.59
CA GLU A 104 -9.15 10.59 -1.60
C GLU A 104 -7.68 10.91 -1.28
N LYS A 105 -6.98 10.00 -0.60
CA LYS A 105 -5.57 10.14 -0.20
C LYS A 105 -4.92 8.75 -0.28
N PRO A 106 -4.45 8.35 -1.47
CA PRO A 106 -3.75 7.08 -1.66
C PRO A 106 -2.24 7.24 -1.45
N ILE A 107 -1.56 6.14 -1.09
CA ILE A 107 -0.09 6.06 -1.16
C ILE A 107 0.27 5.92 -2.63
N TYR A 108 1.11 6.82 -3.11
CA TYR A 108 1.68 6.74 -4.45
C TYR A 108 3.00 6.01 -4.40
N VAL A 109 3.14 5.00 -5.25
CA VAL A 109 4.37 4.23 -5.39
C VAL A 109 4.78 4.22 -6.85
N LEU A 110 6.05 4.58 -7.12
CA LEU A 110 6.56 4.72 -8.49
C LEU A 110 7.00 3.36 -9.05
N GLU A 111 7.54 3.34 -10.26
CA GLU A 111 8.14 2.15 -10.86
C GLU A 111 9.27 1.55 -10.00
N GLY A 112 9.43 0.22 -10.06
CA GLY A 112 10.44 -0.53 -9.32
C GLY A 112 9.87 -1.48 -8.26
N THR A 113 10.77 -2.06 -7.45
CA THR A 113 10.40 -3.02 -6.42
C THR A 113 9.97 -2.29 -5.15
N VAL A 114 8.78 -2.66 -4.66
CA VAL A 114 8.19 -2.16 -3.44
C VAL A 114 8.17 -3.28 -2.44
N GLU A 115 8.77 -3.05 -1.28
CA GLU A 115 8.80 -3.98 -0.18
C GLU A 115 7.90 -3.49 0.94
N LEU A 116 7.11 -4.40 1.47
CA LEU A 116 6.30 -4.17 2.64
C LEU A 116 7.00 -4.87 3.79
N GLN A 117 7.66 -4.08 4.63
CA GLN A 117 8.51 -4.57 5.70
C GLN A 117 7.80 -4.47 7.05
N LEU A 118 7.99 -5.48 7.89
CA LEU A 118 7.60 -5.46 9.29
C LEU A 118 8.82 -5.05 10.13
N LEU A 119 8.63 -4.03 10.97
CA LEU A 119 9.67 -3.47 11.82
C LEU A 119 9.51 -3.97 13.26
N ALA A 120 10.54 -4.63 13.80
CA ALA A 120 10.58 -5.13 15.17
C ALA A 120 10.91 -4.02 16.19
N LEU A 121 10.28 -2.85 16.05
CA LEU A 121 10.50 -1.67 16.90
C LEU A 121 9.75 -1.75 18.23
N LEU A 122 8.69 -2.55 18.28
CA LEU A 122 7.90 -2.81 19.50
C LEU A 122 8.48 -4.03 20.27
N GLY A 123 9.72 -4.40 19.98
CA GLY A 123 10.42 -5.57 20.51
C GLY A 123 10.53 -6.70 19.49
N SER A 124 11.20 -7.79 19.88
CA SER A 124 11.45 -8.92 18.98
C SER A 124 10.17 -9.60 18.50
N ILE A 125 10.21 -10.08 17.27
CA ILE A 125 9.15 -10.89 16.65
C ILE A 125 9.56 -12.35 16.81
N SER A 126 8.68 -13.15 17.40
CA SER A 126 8.93 -14.57 17.61
C SER A 126 8.11 -15.41 16.65
N THR A 127 8.63 -16.60 16.32
CA THR A 127 7.87 -17.58 15.53
C THR A 127 6.58 -17.94 16.24
N GLY A 128 5.48 -18.07 15.48
CA GLY A 128 4.13 -18.29 15.99
C GLY A 128 3.30 -17.01 16.08
N THR A 129 3.93 -15.83 16.13
CA THR A 129 3.21 -14.55 16.02
C THR A 129 2.75 -14.33 14.58
N ILE A 130 1.46 -14.06 14.42
CA ILE A 130 0.80 -13.87 13.14
C ILE A 130 0.87 -12.40 12.75
N TYR A 131 1.32 -12.14 11.53
CA TYR A 131 1.22 -10.85 10.87
C TYR A 131 0.59 -11.06 9.50
N GLY A 132 -0.46 -10.29 9.22
CA GLY A 132 -1.18 -10.29 7.97
C GLY A 132 -1.29 -8.90 7.40
N MET A 133 -1.41 -8.82 6.08
CA MET A 133 -1.57 -7.57 5.35
C MET A 133 -2.34 -7.81 4.06
N THR A 134 -3.18 -6.86 3.68
CA THR A 134 -3.94 -6.86 2.44
C THR A 134 -3.83 -5.49 1.80
N LEU A 135 -3.44 -5.44 0.53
CA LEU A 135 -3.23 -4.21 -0.23
C LEU A 135 -4.07 -4.28 -1.51
N HIS A 136 -4.84 -3.23 -1.79
CA HIS A 136 -5.43 -3.00 -3.10
C HIS A 136 -4.85 -1.75 -3.76
N GLY A 137 -4.52 -1.85 -5.04
CA GLY A 137 -3.94 -0.75 -5.79
C GLY A 137 -4.47 -0.66 -7.22
N TYR A 138 -4.36 0.54 -7.79
CA TYR A 138 -4.74 0.84 -9.17
C TYR A 138 -3.55 1.45 -9.89
N TYR A 139 -3.23 0.93 -11.07
CA TYR A 139 -2.16 1.47 -11.89
C TYR A 139 -2.61 2.74 -12.59
N SER A 140 -1.70 3.69 -12.61
CA SER A 140 -1.72 4.87 -13.45
C SER A 140 -0.55 4.75 -14.41
N LYS A 141 -0.76 4.91 -15.71
CA LYS A 141 0.35 5.16 -16.62
C LYS A 141 0.98 6.50 -16.25
N GLN A 142 2.29 6.52 -16.14
CA GLN A 142 3.07 7.74 -16.20
C GLN A 142 3.28 7.98 -17.70
N GLU A 143 2.31 8.61 -18.38
CA GLU A 143 2.65 9.10 -19.71
C GLU A 143 3.84 10.03 -19.54
N SER A 144 4.84 9.84 -20.40
CA SER A 144 6.10 10.57 -20.43
C SER A 144 5.94 11.96 -19.82
N LEU A 145 6.66 12.23 -18.74
CA LEU A 145 7.09 13.58 -18.38
C LEU A 145 7.90 14.13 -19.57
N ASN A 146 7.25 14.33 -20.71
CA ASN A 146 7.77 15.01 -21.87
C ASN A 146 7.85 16.46 -21.43
N GLN A 147 9.01 16.78 -20.88
CA GLN A 147 9.69 18.05 -21.02
C GLN A 147 8.75 19.26 -21.01
N ILE A 148 8.45 19.74 -19.81
CA ILE A 148 8.39 21.19 -19.65
C ILE A 148 9.86 21.63 -19.50
N THR A 149 10.53 21.84 -20.63
CA THR A 149 11.75 22.67 -20.73
C THR A 149 11.43 24.12 -20.42
#